data_AF-A0A1V2QLW6-F1
#
_entry.id   AF-A0A1V2QLW6-F1
#
_cell.length_a   1.000
_cell.length_b   1.000
_cell.length_c   1.000
_cell.angle_alpha   90.00
_cell.angle_beta   90.00
_cell.angle_gamma   90.00
#
_symmetry.space_group_name_H-M   'P 1'
#
loop_
_entity.id
_entity.type
_entity.pdbx_description
1 polymer ?
#
loop_
_entity_poly.entity_id
_entity_poly.type
_entity_poly.pdbx_seq_one_letter_code
_entity_poly.pdbx_strand_id
1 'polypeptide(L)'
;MELHEEQAEHVGPEFDLARLSCRAAIEQTPALHYLAHYSSGVFDFGIDALGDPVPAPDALPDALPGGTRREELKRLGRHLTFQVAALDRSLQEVRTGRLIRTVLHTEEGALFCDSVVPTEHVVGLVLDHAGAGPLFGHPAVDEADRAVAGLATRLRAQLSLGSLNPGGWESAQDVTPLPVDVEAEPHVTAGEGPLTACLAAVRAQDLHLVAHVVGGEVRAMVDCLGDPSLAPFFKQITVDARRRFYHGFVQELGALTTKLNRAVSPVVGGLMERLVLDVEMGSIYYYRLSAGEYLAGVTIDQSRVRAADDRMSALAVELTPIGP
;
A
#
# COMPACT_ATOMS: atom_id res chain seq x y z
N MET A 1 6.70 25.24 -10.81
CA MET A 1 6.39 24.65 -9.49
C MET A 1 7.53 25.05 -8.57
N GLU A 2 7.26 25.88 -7.58
CA GLU A 2 8.27 26.23 -6.58
C GLU A 2 8.33 25.08 -5.57
N LEU A 3 9.52 24.53 -5.36
CA LEU A 3 9.73 23.43 -4.43
C LEU A 3 10.24 23.97 -3.11
N HIS A 4 9.62 23.53 -2.04
CA HIS A 4 10.11 23.74 -0.69
C HIS A 4 10.92 22.52 -0.26
N GLU A 5 12.10 22.75 0.32
CA GLU A 5 12.92 21.71 0.91
C GLU A 5 13.17 22.00 2.38
N GLU A 6 13.07 20.96 3.18
CA GLU A 6 13.39 21.00 4.59
C GLU A 6 14.27 19.82 4.98
N GLN A 7 15.21 20.06 5.89
CA GLN A 7 16.10 19.04 6.44
C GLN A 7 16.18 19.17 7.96
N ALA A 8 16.31 18.04 8.64
CA ALA A 8 16.57 17.99 10.07
C ALA A 8 18.04 18.34 10.39
N GLU A 9 18.29 18.81 11.61
CA GLU A 9 19.62 19.26 12.05
C GLU A 9 20.70 18.17 12.01
N HIS A 10 20.30 16.90 12.16
CA HIS A 10 21.23 15.76 12.18
C HIS A 10 21.64 15.28 10.77
N VAL A 11 21.05 15.83 9.71
CA VAL A 11 21.33 15.40 8.34
C VAL A 11 22.62 16.02 7.85
N GLY A 12 23.60 15.16 7.53
CA GLY A 12 24.87 15.54 6.93
C GLY A 12 24.94 15.32 5.40
N PRO A 13 26.10 15.64 4.78
CA PRO A 13 26.34 15.48 3.34
C PRO A 13 26.14 14.05 2.81
N GLU A 14 26.21 13.04 3.67
CA GLU A 14 25.94 11.64 3.33
C GLU A 14 24.53 11.42 2.75
N PHE A 15 23.58 12.31 3.03
CA PHE A 15 22.22 12.26 2.48
C PHE A 15 22.04 13.05 1.18
N ASP A 16 23.05 13.77 0.69
CA ASP A 16 22.90 14.66 -0.48
C ASP A 16 22.43 13.90 -1.72
N LEU A 17 22.95 12.68 -1.95
CA LEU A 17 22.55 11.87 -3.10
C LEU A 17 21.09 11.42 -3.00
N ALA A 18 20.65 11.07 -1.79
CA ALA A 18 19.26 10.70 -1.53
C ALA A 18 18.32 11.91 -1.71
N ARG A 19 18.71 13.07 -1.17
CA ARG A 19 17.97 14.33 -1.31
C ARG A 19 17.83 14.76 -2.78
N LEU A 20 18.93 14.72 -3.55
CA LEU A 20 18.89 14.99 -4.99
C LEU A 20 17.99 14.01 -5.74
N SER A 21 18.00 12.73 -5.35
CA SER A 21 17.13 11.71 -5.94
C SER A 21 15.64 11.97 -5.64
N CYS A 22 15.32 12.41 -4.42
CA CYS A 22 13.97 12.80 -4.03
C CYS A 22 13.51 14.05 -4.80
N ARG A 23 14.39 15.06 -4.93
CA ARG A 23 14.10 16.29 -5.69
C ARG A 23 13.79 15.96 -7.14
N ALA A 24 14.64 15.15 -7.77
CA ALA A 24 14.41 14.73 -9.15
C ALA A 24 13.07 13.98 -9.31
N ALA A 25 12.69 13.15 -8.32
CA ALA A 25 11.43 12.41 -8.37
C ALA A 25 10.20 13.34 -8.34
N ILE A 26 10.18 14.34 -7.45
CA ILE A 26 9.06 15.29 -7.37
C ILE A 26 9.00 16.23 -8.59
N GLU A 27 10.16 16.65 -9.11
CA GLU A 27 10.24 17.48 -10.33
C GLU A 27 9.72 16.75 -11.58
N GLN A 28 9.95 15.44 -11.65
CA GLN A 28 9.54 14.60 -12.77
C GLN A 28 8.11 14.08 -12.66
N THR A 29 7.46 14.24 -11.51
CA THR A 29 6.16 13.63 -11.20
C THR A 29 5.18 14.68 -10.68
N PRO A 30 4.45 15.39 -11.55
CA PRO A 30 3.54 16.46 -11.15
C PRO A 30 2.44 16.02 -10.17
N ALA A 31 2.06 14.74 -10.17
CA ALA A 31 1.09 14.18 -9.23
C ALA A 31 1.60 14.09 -7.79
N LEU A 32 2.93 14.05 -7.58
CA LEU A 32 3.53 13.90 -6.26
C LEU A 32 3.65 15.27 -5.59
N HIS A 33 2.91 15.46 -4.50
CA HIS A 33 2.81 16.75 -3.81
C HIS A 33 3.81 16.89 -2.67
N TYR A 34 4.20 15.77 -2.06
CA TYR A 34 5.17 15.72 -0.96
C TYR A 34 5.93 14.41 -1.01
N LEU A 35 7.21 14.48 -0.63
CA LEU A 35 8.10 13.34 -0.55
C LEU A 35 9.08 13.54 0.61
N ALA A 36 9.24 12.54 1.47
CA ALA A 36 10.18 12.63 2.59
C ALA A 36 10.91 11.32 2.87
N HIS A 37 12.10 11.46 3.44
CA HIS A 37 12.95 10.36 3.87
C HIS A 37 12.92 10.24 5.40
N TYR A 38 12.83 9.00 5.88
CA TYR A 38 12.82 8.67 7.30
C TYR A 38 13.77 7.53 7.62
N SER A 39 14.60 7.73 8.63
CA SER A 39 15.50 6.71 9.18
C SER A 39 15.08 6.36 10.59
N SER A 40 14.81 5.07 10.86
CA SER A 40 14.37 4.59 12.19
C SER A 40 13.15 5.34 12.75
N GLY A 41 12.25 5.79 11.87
CA GLY A 41 11.05 6.56 12.25
C GLY A 41 11.34 8.03 12.62
N VAL A 42 12.55 8.51 12.35
CA VAL A 42 12.96 9.91 12.49
C VAL A 42 12.92 10.56 11.11
N PHE A 43 12.39 11.78 11.03
CA PHE A 43 12.38 12.56 9.79
C PHE A 43 13.80 13.04 9.49
N ASP A 44 14.30 12.77 8.29
CA ASP A 44 15.59 13.28 7.84
C ASP A 44 15.40 14.54 7.00
N PHE A 45 14.69 14.43 5.88
CA PHE A 45 14.41 15.56 5.00
C PHE A 45 13.11 15.35 4.21
N GLY A 46 12.56 16.43 3.68
CA GLY A 46 11.31 16.45 2.92
C GLY A 46 11.34 17.51 1.82
N ILE A 47 10.61 17.22 0.76
CA ILE A 47 10.49 18.06 -0.43
C ILE A 47 9.02 18.12 -0.80
N ASP A 48 8.49 19.31 -1.05
CA ASP A 48 7.09 19.50 -1.36
C ASP A 48 6.83 20.58 -2.40
N ALA A 49 5.68 20.44 -3.06
CA ALA A 49 5.13 21.35 -4.05
C ALA A 49 3.83 22.02 -3.56
N LEU A 50 3.60 22.09 -2.24
CA LEU A 50 2.30 22.46 -1.65
C LEU A 50 2.00 23.96 -1.64
N GLY A 51 2.88 24.78 -2.23
CA GLY A 51 2.83 26.23 -2.15
C GLY A 51 2.97 26.73 -0.71
N ASP A 52 2.84 28.05 -0.51
CA ASP A 52 2.67 28.60 0.83
C ASP A 52 1.19 28.50 1.24
N PRO A 53 0.91 28.24 2.54
CA PRO A 53 -0.46 28.18 3.02
C PRO A 53 -1.16 29.52 2.74
N VAL A 54 -2.27 29.47 1.99
CA VAL A 54 -3.15 30.63 1.81
C VAL A 54 -3.79 30.92 3.18
N PRO A 55 -3.59 32.09 3.79
CA PRO A 55 -4.25 32.42 5.04
C PRO A 55 -5.76 32.37 4.83
N ALA A 56 -6.47 31.56 5.63
CA ALA A 56 -7.91 31.46 5.54
C ALA A 56 -8.54 32.85 5.76
N PRO A 57 -9.56 33.25 4.97
CA PRO A 57 -10.19 34.57 5.09
C PRO A 57 -10.74 34.88 6.49
N ASP A 58 -11.05 33.85 7.27
CA ASP A 58 -11.70 33.93 8.59
C ASP A 58 -10.81 33.44 9.74
N ALA A 59 -9.49 33.35 9.55
CA ALA A 59 -8.57 32.98 10.63
C ALA A 59 -8.59 34.06 11.73
N LEU A 60 -9.24 33.75 12.85
CA LEU A 60 -9.22 34.58 14.06
C LEU A 60 -7.75 34.89 14.46
N PRO A 61 -7.44 36.13 14.90
CA PRO A 61 -6.07 36.54 15.27
C PRO A 61 -5.41 35.68 16.36
N ASP A 62 -6.20 34.87 17.09
CA ASP A 62 -5.80 34.07 18.24
C ASP A 62 -6.05 32.56 18.05
N ALA A 63 -6.10 32.05 16.82
CA ALA A 63 -6.00 30.61 16.61
C ALA A 63 -4.66 30.13 17.21
N LEU A 64 -4.72 29.32 18.27
CA LEU A 64 -3.54 28.64 18.83
C LEU A 64 -2.71 28.06 17.69
N PRO A 65 -1.38 28.15 17.70
CA PRO A 65 -0.55 27.71 16.58
C PRO A 65 -0.69 26.20 16.39
N GLY A 66 -1.67 25.79 15.59
CA GLY A 66 -1.68 24.52 14.87
C GLY A 66 -0.46 24.56 13.97
N GLY A 67 0.31 23.46 13.96
CA GLY A 67 1.51 23.37 13.14
C GLY A 67 1.23 23.73 11.69
N THR A 68 2.26 24.17 10.96
CA THR A 68 2.12 24.33 9.51
C THR A 68 1.71 22.99 8.88
N ARG A 69 1.04 23.00 7.73
CA ARG A 69 0.70 21.78 6.95
C ARG A 69 1.91 20.81 6.85
N ARG A 70 3.13 21.36 6.77
CA ARG A 70 4.40 20.63 6.76
C ARG A 70 4.71 19.90 8.08
N GLU A 71 4.41 20.48 9.23
CA GLU A 71 4.53 19.81 10.53
C GLU A 71 3.57 18.62 10.68
N GLU A 72 2.36 18.75 10.14
CA GLU A 72 1.38 17.66 10.11
C GLU A 72 1.85 16.51 9.22
N LEU A 73 2.43 16.82 8.05
CA LEU A 73 3.04 15.85 7.14
C LEU A 73 4.20 15.09 7.79
N LYS A 74 5.09 15.79 8.49
CA LYS A 74 6.18 15.13 9.23
C LYS A 74 5.65 14.17 10.29
N ARG A 75 4.67 14.63 11.08
CA ARG A 75 4.03 13.82 12.13
C ARG A 75 3.35 12.59 11.52
N LEU A 76 2.68 12.77 10.39
CA LEU A 76 2.04 11.69 9.64
C LEU A 76 3.07 10.65 9.21
N GLY A 77 4.17 11.04 8.55
CA GLY A 77 5.18 10.08 8.09
C GLY A 77 5.86 9.34 9.25
N ARG A 78 6.13 10.01 10.38
CA ARG A 78 6.62 9.36 11.61
C ARG A 78 5.63 8.34 12.17
N HIS A 79 4.35 8.70 12.20
CA HIS A 79 3.31 7.78 12.68
C HIS A 79 3.17 6.57 11.75
N LEU A 80 3.16 6.80 10.44
CA LEU A 80 3.05 5.76 9.44
C LEU A 80 4.21 4.77 9.50
N THR A 81 5.46 5.25 9.53
CA THR A 81 6.65 4.38 9.64
C THR A 81 6.61 3.51 10.90
N PHE A 82 6.07 4.02 12.02
CA PHE A 82 5.85 3.22 13.22
C PHE A 82 4.77 2.14 13.03
N GLN A 83 3.64 2.48 12.40
CA GLN A 83 2.57 1.50 12.10
C GLN A 83 3.05 0.43 11.13
N VAL A 84 3.78 0.81 10.08
CA VAL A 84 4.41 -0.09 9.10
C VAL A 84 5.36 -1.06 9.81
N ALA A 85 6.20 -0.58 10.73
CA ALA A 85 7.07 -1.46 11.51
C ALA A 85 6.30 -2.44 12.42
N ALA A 86 5.14 -2.05 12.93
CA ALA A 86 4.28 -2.96 13.69
C ALA A 86 3.63 -4.02 12.80
N LEU A 87 3.16 -3.62 11.61
CA LEU A 87 2.59 -4.53 10.62
C LEU A 87 3.60 -5.52 10.06
N ASP A 88 4.81 -5.06 9.76
CA ASP A 88 5.90 -5.93 9.33
C ASP A 88 6.09 -7.09 10.32
N ARG A 89 6.15 -6.80 11.63
CA ARG A 89 6.29 -7.84 12.66
C ARG A 89 5.15 -8.84 12.67
N SER A 90 3.90 -8.40 12.48
CA SER A 90 2.75 -9.30 12.38
C SER A 90 2.83 -10.19 11.13
N LEU A 91 3.26 -9.64 9.99
CA LEU A 91 3.37 -10.37 8.73
C LEU A 91 4.56 -11.34 8.70
N GLN A 92 5.61 -11.11 9.51
CA GLN A 92 6.71 -12.05 9.67
C GLN A 92 6.28 -13.45 10.17
N GLU A 93 5.16 -13.55 10.89
CA GLU A 93 4.68 -14.82 11.45
C GLU A 93 4.48 -15.89 10.36
N VAL A 94 4.04 -15.47 9.18
CA VAL A 94 3.77 -16.38 8.08
C VAL A 94 4.95 -16.62 7.16
N ARG A 95 6.10 -15.97 7.34
CA ARG A 95 7.24 -16.11 6.41
C ARG A 95 6.87 -15.62 5.00
N THR A 96 6.32 -14.41 4.89
CA THR A 96 6.19 -13.69 3.60
C THR A 96 7.39 -12.77 3.29
N GLY A 97 8.40 -12.75 4.17
CA GLY A 97 9.45 -11.74 4.12
C GLY A 97 8.95 -10.40 4.67
N ARG A 98 9.75 -9.35 4.49
CA ARG A 98 9.51 -8.01 5.06
C ARG A 98 8.40 -7.25 4.35
N LEU A 99 7.72 -6.37 5.07
CA LEU A 99 6.86 -5.33 4.47
C LEU A 99 7.76 -4.31 3.76
N ILE A 100 7.63 -4.24 2.43
CA ILE A 100 8.48 -3.43 1.56
C ILE A 100 7.77 -2.18 1.05
N ARG A 101 6.44 -2.19 0.96
CA ARG A 101 5.64 -1.03 0.54
C ARG A 101 4.26 -1.05 1.18
N THR A 102 3.76 0.13 1.51
CA THR A 102 2.38 0.33 1.97
C THR A 102 1.72 1.44 1.15
N VAL A 103 0.51 1.18 0.65
CA VAL A 103 -0.31 2.19 -0.04
C VAL A 103 -1.58 2.42 0.75
N LEU A 104 -1.88 3.68 1.02
CA LEU A 104 -3.14 4.13 1.60
C LEU A 104 -3.83 5.02 0.58
N HIS A 105 -4.97 4.60 0.04
CA HIS A 105 -5.73 5.36 -0.94
C HIS A 105 -7.10 5.71 -0.34
N THR A 106 -7.37 7.01 -0.22
CA THR A 106 -8.62 7.56 0.27
C THR A 106 -9.38 8.24 -0.87
N GLU A 107 -10.62 8.65 -0.60
CA GLU A 107 -11.48 9.41 -1.55
C GLU A 107 -10.86 10.73 -2.04
N GLU A 108 -9.87 11.27 -1.33
CA GLU A 108 -9.30 12.62 -1.57
C GLU A 108 -7.79 12.61 -1.87
N GLY A 109 -7.10 11.48 -1.65
CA GLY A 109 -5.64 11.44 -1.72
C GLY A 109 -5.05 10.05 -1.58
N ALA A 110 -3.74 9.95 -1.76
CA ALA A 110 -3.01 8.70 -1.58
C ALA A 110 -1.65 8.91 -0.91
N LEU A 111 -1.26 7.98 -0.05
CA LEU A 111 0.01 7.99 0.67
C LEU A 111 0.75 6.67 0.40
N PHE A 112 2.04 6.78 0.15
CA PHE A 112 2.94 5.66 -0.14
C PHE A 112 4.04 5.62 0.91
N CYS A 113 4.45 4.44 1.33
CA CYS A 113 5.56 4.24 2.25
C CYS A 113 6.37 3.03 1.79
N ASP A 114 7.52 3.31 1.18
CA ASP A 114 8.37 2.31 0.55
C ASP A 114 9.66 2.16 1.35
N SER A 115 10.03 0.92 1.64
CA SER A 115 11.29 0.60 2.33
C SER A 115 12.45 0.63 1.34
N VAL A 116 13.47 1.42 1.66
CA VAL A 116 14.76 1.40 0.96
C VAL A 116 15.56 0.23 1.52
N VAL A 117 15.87 0.27 2.80
CA VAL A 117 16.50 -0.81 3.56
C VAL A 117 15.78 -0.92 4.90
N PRO A 118 16.09 -1.93 5.74
CA PRO A 118 15.49 -2.00 7.06
C PRO A 118 15.60 -0.67 7.79
N THR A 119 14.49 -0.17 8.31
CA THR A 119 14.35 1.11 9.03
C THR A 119 14.43 2.39 8.19
N GLU A 120 14.81 2.33 6.92
CA GLU A 120 14.82 3.49 6.01
C GLU A 120 13.61 3.44 5.07
N HIS A 121 12.87 4.54 5.04
CA HIS A 121 11.62 4.64 4.30
C HIS A 121 11.54 5.94 3.52
N VAL A 122 10.94 5.87 2.34
CA VAL A 122 10.50 7.02 1.58
C VAL A 122 8.98 7.09 1.67
N VAL A 123 8.46 8.25 2.07
CA VAL A 123 7.02 8.50 2.18
C VAL A 123 6.63 9.53 1.12
N GLY A 124 5.74 9.14 0.22
CA GLY A 124 5.19 10.01 -0.83
C GLY A 124 3.72 10.29 -0.62
N LEU A 125 3.24 11.44 -1.07
CA LEU A 125 1.85 11.86 -0.93
C LEU A 125 1.30 12.50 -2.21
N VAL A 126 0.06 12.15 -2.53
CA VAL A 126 -0.78 12.77 -3.54
C VAL A 126 -2.01 13.33 -2.85
N LEU A 127 -2.35 14.58 -3.13
CA LEU A 127 -3.54 15.26 -2.64
C LEU A 127 -4.44 15.67 -3.79
N ASP A 128 -5.67 16.05 -3.45
CA ASP A 128 -6.60 16.76 -4.32
C ASP A 128 -6.91 16.07 -5.66
N HIS A 129 -6.82 14.73 -5.71
CA HIS A 129 -7.44 13.98 -6.80
C HIS A 129 -8.88 13.69 -6.39
N ALA A 130 -9.80 14.54 -6.83
CA ALA A 130 -11.21 14.44 -6.48
C ALA A 130 -11.83 13.20 -7.16
N GLY A 131 -11.91 12.07 -6.44
CA GLY A 131 -12.91 10.99 -6.50
C GLY A 131 -13.44 10.50 -7.87
N ALA A 132 -12.81 10.83 -8.98
CA ALA A 132 -13.30 10.56 -10.33
C ALA A 132 -12.29 9.68 -11.07
N GLY A 133 -12.23 8.41 -10.67
CA GLY A 133 -11.40 7.41 -11.33
C GLY A 133 -11.47 6.06 -10.62
N PRO A 134 -10.90 5.00 -11.22
CA PRO A 134 -10.86 3.69 -10.60
C PRO A 134 -9.92 3.69 -9.37
N LEU A 135 -10.25 2.93 -8.32
CA LEU A 135 -9.45 2.83 -7.08
C LEU A 135 -8.02 2.31 -7.32
N PHE A 136 -7.86 1.42 -8.30
CA PHE A 136 -6.58 1.03 -8.87
C PHE A 136 -6.51 1.51 -10.32
N GLY A 137 -5.36 2.01 -10.77
CA GLY A 137 -5.25 2.59 -12.11
C GLY A 137 -5.64 4.07 -12.19
N HIS A 138 -5.87 4.74 -11.06
CA HIS A 138 -6.05 6.20 -11.06
C HIS A 138 -4.75 6.86 -11.55
N PRO A 139 -4.74 7.59 -12.68
CA PRO A 139 -3.50 7.99 -13.33
C PRO A 139 -2.51 8.72 -12.42
N ALA A 140 -2.99 9.68 -11.61
CA ALA A 140 -2.14 10.43 -10.69
C ALA A 140 -1.57 9.57 -9.54
N VAL A 141 -2.35 8.59 -9.06
CA VAL A 141 -1.92 7.71 -7.96
C VAL A 141 -0.92 6.69 -8.49
N ASP A 142 -1.18 6.09 -9.64
CA ASP A 142 -0.27 5.14 -10.31
C ASP A 142 1.05 5.81 -10.71
N GLU A 143 1.00 7.03 -11.24
CA GLU A 143 2.20 7.80 -11.60
C GLU A 143 3.07 8.08 -10.36
N ALA A 144 2.46 8.58 -9.29
CA ALA A 144 3.16 8.86 -8.03
C ALA A 144 3.68 7.59 -7.35
N ASP A 145 2.89 6.53 -7.30
CA ASP A 145 3.29 5.24 -6.75
C ASP A 145 4.50 4.66 -7.48
N ARG A 146 4.47 4.67 -8.82
CA ARG A 146 5.61 4.23 -9.64
C ARG A 146 6.84 5.12 -9.41
N ALA A 147 6.66 6.42 -9.22
CA ALA A 147 7.76 7.34 -8.94
C ALA A 147 8.42 7.04 -7.58
N VAL A 148 7.62 6.78 -6.53
CA VAL A 148 8.10 6.43 -5.19
C VAL A 148 8.79 5.05 -5.20
N ALA A 149 8.18 4.04 -5.82
CA ALA A 149 8.78 2.71 -5.97
C ALA A 149 10.10 2.74 -6.76
N GLY A 150 10.13 3.53 -7.85
CA GLY A 150 11.33 3.75 -8.64
C GLY A 150 12.42 4.49 -7.85
N LEU A 151 12.05 5.45 -7.00
CA LEU A 151 12.98 6.14 -6.11
C LEU A 151 13.55 5.19 -5.05
N ALA A 152 12.72 4.40 -4.37
CA ALA A 152 13.20 3.42 -3.40
C ALA A 152 14.21 2.45 -4.02
N THR A 153 13.92 1.99 -5.25
CA THR A 153 14.83 1.14 -6.03
C THR A 153 16.16 1.84 -6.36
N ARG A 154 16.13 3.11 -6.77
CA ARG A 154 17.36 3.88 -7.02
C ARG A 154 18.19 4.08 -5.75
N LEU A 155 17.57 4.37 -4.61
CA LEU A 155 18.27 4.52 -3.34
C LEU A 155 18.91 3.19 -2.90
N ARG A 156 18.23 2.07 -3.10
CA ARG A 156 18.79 0.73 -2.89
C ARG A 156 20.00 0.44 -3.77
N ALA A 157 19.94 0.83 -5.05
CA ALA A 157 21.04 0.64 -5.98
C ALA A 157 22.29 1.43 -5.58
N GLN A 158 22.15 2.58 -4.91
CA GLN A 158 23.28 3.33 -4.35
C GLN A 158 24.03 2.53 -3.26
N LEU A 159 23.33 1.62 -2.59
CA LEU A 159 23.88 0.68 -1.62
C LEU A 159 24.28 -0.68 -2.25
N SER A 160 24.31 -0.77 -3.58
CA SER A 160 24.56 -2.02 -4.33
C SER A 160 23.55 -3.14 -4.04
N LEU A 161 22.33 -2.79 -3.64
CA LEU A 161 21.23 -3.72 -3.42
C LEU A 161 20.32 -3.77 -4.66
N GLY A 162 19.77 -4.95 -4.95
CA GLY A 162 18.79 -5.14 -6.02
C GLY A 162 17.40 -4.60 -5.67
N SER A 163 16.54 -4.46 -6.67
CA SER A 163 15.15 -4.07 -6.49
C SER A 163 14.38 -5.09 -5.64
N LEU A 164 13.41 -4.60 -4.87
CA LEU A 164 12.38 -5.42 -4.23
C LEU A 164 11.12 -5.52 -5.09
N ASN A 165 11.12 -4.87 -6.25
CA ASN A 165 9.98 -4.73 -7.15
C ASN A 165 8.69 -4.26 -6.42
N PRO A 166 8.72 -3.12 -5.68
CA PRO A 166 7.53 -2.63 -4.98
C PRO A 166 6.39 -2.38 -5.97
N GLY A 167 5.20 -2.89 -5.66
CA GLY A 167 4.02 -2.79 -6.51
C GLY A 167 4.02 -3.69 -7.75
N GLY A 168 5.05 -4.50 -7.97
CA GLY A 168 5.12 -5.38 -9.13
C GLY A 168 5.41 -4.64 -10.46
N TRP A 169 5.87 -3.38 -10.41
CA TRP A 169 6.00 -2.54 -11.59
C TRP A 169 7.05 -3.02 -12.59
N GLU A 170 8.13 -3.63 -12.13
CA GLU A 170 9.25 -4.08 -12.99
C GLU A 170 8.91 -5.38 -13.73
N SER A 171 8.08 -6.23 -13.13
CA SER A 171 7.69 -7.52 -13.70
C SER A 171 6.38 -7.46 -14.48
N ALA A 172 5.70 -6.32 -14.53
CA ALA A 172 4.38 -6.17 -15.15
C ALA A 172 4.29 -6.66 -16.61
N GLN A 173 5.39 -6.64 -17.36
CA GLN A 173 5.44 -7.07 -18.76
C GLN A 173 6.04 -8.47 -18.95
N ASP A 174 6.93 -8.91 -18.05
CA ASP A 174 7.76 -10.10 -18.21
C ASP A 174 7.51 -11.11 -17.08
N VAL A 175 6.24 -11.44 -16.87
CA VAL A 175 5.86 -12.41 -15.86
C VAL A 175 6.08 -13.84 -16.37
N THR A 176 6.97 -14.59 -15.72
CA THR A 176 7.19 -15.99 -16.08
C THR A 176 5.94 -16.81 -15.78
N PRO A 177 5.34 -17.49 -16.77
CA PRO A 177 4.18 -18.36 -16.53
C PRO A 177 4.53 -19.44 -15.52
N LEU A 178 3.65 -19.65 -14.55
CA LEU A 178 3.75 -20.81 -13.68
C LEU A 178 3.42 -22.07 -14.50
N PRO A 179 4.09 -23.20 -14.23
CA PRO A 179 3.74 -24.47 -14.88
C PRO A 179 2.36 -24.91 -14.39
N VAL A 180 1.36 -24.87 -15.26
CA VAL A 180 -0.01 -25.34 -14.97
C VAL A 180 -0.22 -26.66 -15.71
N ASP A 181 -0.11 -27.78 -14.99
CA ASP A 181 -0.40 -29.10 -15.56
C ASP A 181 -1.87 -29.51 -15.35
N VAL A 182 -2.47 -29.14 -14.20
CA VAL A 182 -3.89 -29.34 -13.86
C VAL A 182 -4.31 -28.20 -12.93
N GLU A 183 -5.38 -27.48 -13.26
CA GLU A 183 -5.94 -26.46 -12.39
C GLU A 183 -6.60 -27.13 -11.17
N ALA A 184 -6.07 -26.86 -9.98
CA ALA A 184 -6.64 -27.41 -8.75
C ALA A 184 -7.96 -26.72 -8.41
N GLU A 185 -8.94 -27.47 -7.89
CA GLU A 185 -10.18 -26.87 -7.38
C GLU A 185 -9.88 -25.90 -6.22
N PRO A 186 -10.43 -24.67 -6.25
CA PRO A 186 -10.28 -23.73 -5.15
C PRO A 186 -10.80 -24.30 -3.83
N HIS A 187 -10.06 -24.04 -2.76
CA HIS A 187 -10.49 -24.36 -1.40
C HIS A 187 -11.43 -23.27 -0.87
N VAL A 188 -12.55 -23.69 -0.26
CA VAL A 188 -13.52 -22.79 0.38
C VAL A 188 -13.40 -22.93 1.89
N THR A 189 -12.98 -21.86 2.56
CA THR A 189 -12.93 -21.79 4.03
C THR A 189 -14.26 -21.30 4.62
N ALA A 190 -14.93 -20.36 3.96
CA ALA A 190 -16.25 -19.84 4.33
C ALA A 190 -17.09 -19.55 3.06
N GLY A 191 -18.42 -19.70 3.13
CA GLY A 191 -19.26 -19.84 1.93
C GLY A 191 -20.63 -19.16 1.95
N GLU A 192 -20.74 -17.92 2.44
CA GLU A 192 -21.92 -17.05 2.31
C GLU A 192 -21.61 -15.81 1.45
N GLY A 193 -22.61 -15.02 1.06
CA GLY A 193 -22.39 -13.76 0.34
C GLY A 193 -21.91 -13.95 -1.12
N PRO A 194 -20.92 -13.18 -1.61
CA PRO A 194 -20.50 -13.17 -3.02
C PRO A 194 -19.57 -14.35 -3.39
N LEU A 195 -19.79 -15.54 -2.84
CA LEU A 195 -18.92 -16.72 -3.02
C LEU A 195 -18.60 -17.02 -4.49
N THR A 196 -19.60 -16.95 -5.38
CA THR A 196 -19.43 -17.22 -6.81
C THR A 196 -18.45 -16.26 -7.47
N ALA A 197 -18.52 -14.96 -7.14
CA ALA A 197 -17.61 -13.95 -7.67
C ALA A 197 -16.19 -14.16 -7.11
N CYS A 198 -16.08 -14.47 -5.81
CA CYS A 198 -14.79 -14.79 -5.20
C CYS A 198 -14.12 -16.04 -5.83
N LEU A 199 -14.90 -17.10 -6.11
CA LEU A 199 -14.41 -18.31 -6.78
C LEU A 199 -13.90 -18.01 -8.20
N ALA A 200 -14.59 -17.15 -8.94
CA ALA A 200 -14.18 -16.75 -10.29
C ALA A 200 -12.91 -15.87 -10.29
N ALA A 201 -12.66 -15.15 -9.20
CA ALA A 201 -11.52 -14.27 -9.04
C ALA A 201 -10.24 -15.01 -8.64
N VAL A 202 -10.30 -16.04 -7.80
CA VAL A 202 -9.07 -16.72 -7.32
C VAL A 202 -8.45 -17.59 -8.40
N ARG A 203 -7.13 -17.43 -8.59
CA ARG A 203 -6.33 -18.14 -9.60
C ARG A 203 -4.88 -18.30 -9.15
N ALA A 204 -4.26 -19.42 -9.52
CA ALA A 204 -2.85 -19.67 -9.21
C ALA A 204 -1.87 -18.70 -9.89
N GLN A 205 -2.31 -17.95 -10.91
CA GLN A 205 -1.43 -17.08 -11.69
C GLN A 205 -1.35 -15.64 -11.16
N ASP A 206 -2.22 -15.23 -10.24
CA ASP A 206 -2.18 -13.87 -9.69
C ASP A 206 -2.75 -13.76 -8.28
N LEU A 207 -4.06 -13.93 -8.13
CA LEU A 207 -4.81 -13.69 -6.91
C LEU A 207 -5.09 -15.02 -6.21
N HIS A 208 -4.29 -15.35 -5.21
CA HIS A 208 -4.29 -16.68 -4.62
C HIS A 208 -5.32 -16.88 -3.51
N LEU A 209 -5.84 -15.79 -2.95
CA LEU A 209 -6.85 -15.81 -1.89
C LEU A 209 -7.71 -14.55 -1.96
N VAL A 210 -9.01 -14.72 -1.74
CA VAL A 210 -9.97 -13.62 -1.56
C VAL A 210 -10.88 -13.92 -0.37
N ALA A 211 -11.14 -12.91 0.44
CA ALA A 211 -12.14 -12.93 1.49
C ALA A 211 -13.10 -11.74 1.37
N HIS A 212 -14.38 -11.98 1.62
CA HIS A 212 -15.40 -10.95 1.81
C HIS A 212 -15.75 -10.90 3.30
N VAL A 213 -15.67 -9.71 3.89
CA VAL A 213 -15.79 -9.50 5.33
C VAL A 213 -16.86 -8.46 5.61
N VAL A 214 -17.77 -8.79 6.53
CA VAL A 214 -18.88 -7.92 6.96
C VAL A 214 -18.89 -7.83 8.48
N GLY A 215 -18.74 -6.62 9.03
CA GLY A 215 -18.76 -6.38 10.47
C GLY A 215 -17.62 -7.07 11.23
N GLY A 216 -16.50 -7.37 10.55
CA GLY A 216 -15.37 -8.12 11.12
C GLY A 216 -15.49 -9.64 10.98
N GLU A 217 -16.59 -10.15 10.43
CA GLU A 217 -16.81 -11.58 10.22
C GLU A 217 -16.59 -11.98 8.76
N VAL A 218 -15.85 -13.06 8.53
CA VAL A 218 -15.59 -13.61 7.19
C VAL A 218 -16.85 -14.29 6.67
N ARG A 219 -17.43 -13.77 5.59
CA ARG A 219 -18.64 -14.32 4.95
C ARG A 219 -18.29 -15.30 3.85
N ALA A 220 -17.38 -14.92 2.96
CA ALA A 220 -16.76 -15.81 1.99
C ALA A 220 -15.25 -15.76 2.15
N MET A 221 -14.58 -16.91 2.00
CA MET A 221 -13.14 -16.96 1.86
C MET A 221 -12.75 -18.16 1.02
N VAL A 222 -12.04 -17.90 -0.06
CA VAL A 222 -11.63 -18.89 -1.05
C VAL A 222 -10.18 -18.69 -1.42
N ASP A 223 -9.48 -19.78 -1.70
CA ASP A 223 -8.05 -19.75 -2.05
C ASP A 223 -7.63 -20.89 -2.97
N CYS A 224 -6.53 -20.71 -3.68
CA CYS A 224 -5.86 -21.75 -4.46
C CYS A 224 -4.46 -22.05 -3.92
N LEU A 225 -4.21 -21.81 -2.62
CA LEU A 225 -2.89 -21.97 -2.00
C LEU A 225 -2.38 -23.42 -2.04
N GLY A 226 -3.29 -24.39 -2.21
CA GLY A 226 -2.96 -25.81 -2.40
C GLY A 226 -2.56 -26.19 -3.83
N ASP A 227 -2.58 -25.25 -4.78
CA ASP A 227 -2.21 -25.52 -6.16
C ASP A 227 -0.73 -25.95 -6.27
N PRO A 228 -0.39 -27.04 -6.98
CA PRO A 228 0.98 -27.52 -7.11
C PRO A 228 1.97 -26.49 -7.65
N SER A 229 1.51 -25.57 -8.51
CA SER A 229 2.35 -24.51 -9.07
C SER A 229 2.84 -23.51 -8.00
N LEU A 230 2.13 -23.41 -6.87
CA LEU A 230 2.49 -22.56 -5.73
C LEU A 230 3.35 -23.27 -4.69
N ALA A 231 3.60 -24.57 -4.83
CA ALA A 231 4.42 -25.35 -3.89
C ALA A 231 5.78 -24.71 -3.52
N PRO A 232 6.50 -24.01 -4.41
CA PRO A 232 7.76 -23.33 -4.06
C PRO A 232 7.64 -22.30 -2.93
N PHE A 233 6.46 -21.70 -2.73
CA PHE A 233 6.19 -20.69 -1.70
C PHE A 233 5.88 -21.28 -0.31
N PHE A 234 5.75 -22.61 -0.21
CA PHE A 234 5.38 -23.33 1.02
C PHE A 234 6.52 -24.19 1.60
N LYS A 235 7.77 -23.84 1.30
CA LYS A 235 8.96 -24.57 1.82
C LYS A 235 9.18 -24.42 3.33
N GLN A 236 8.65 -23.36 3.94
CA GLN A 236 8.90 -23.01 5.35
C GLN A 236 7.62 -22.97 6.20
N ILE A 237 6.45 -23.13 5.58
CA ILE A 237 5.14 -23.07 6.23
C ILE A 237 4.15 -23.90 5.43
N THR A 238 3.25 -24.61 6.12
CA THR A 238 2.21 -25.39 5.45
C THR A 238 1.10 -24.50 4.91
N VAL A 239 0.40 -24.97 3.88
CA VAL A 239 -0.77 -24.30 3.32
C VAL A 239 -1.82 -24.03 4.42
N ASP A 240 -2.12 -25.01 5.28
CA ASP A 240 -3.11 -24.85 6.35
C ASP A 240 -2.69 -23.84 7.42
N ALA A 241 -1.40 -23.78 7.76
CA ALA A 241 -0.91 -22.76 8.69
C ALA A 241 -1.04 -21.35 8.09
N ARG A 242 -0.73 -21.20 6.79
CA ARG A 242 -0.89 -19.95 6.06
C ARG A 242 -2.37 -19.53 5.97
N ARG A 243 -3.27 -20.46 5.68
CA ARG A 243 -4.74 -20.22 5.66
C ARG A 243 -5.25 -19.72 7.01
N ARG A 244 -4.88 -20.39 8.10
CA ARG A 244 -5.30 -19.99 9.47
C ARG A 244 -4.85 -18.57 9.80
N PHE A 245 -3.61 -18.21 9.46
CA PHE A 245 -3.15 -16.85 9.64
C PHE A 245 -3.97 -15.85 8.83
N TYR A 246 -4.13 -16.08 7.52
CA TYR A 246 -4.87 -15.13 6.70
C TYR A 246 -6.32 -14.99 7.15
N HIS A 247 -6.97 -16.05 7.59
CA HIS A 247 -8.32 -15.98 8.15
C HIS A 247 -8.38 -15.02 9.35
N GLY A 248 -7.46 -15.12 10.31
CA GLY A 248 -7.40 -14.19 11.45
C GLY A 248 -7.03 -12.76 11.02
N PHE A 249 -6.01 -12.63 10.17
CA PHE A 249 -5.51 -11.34 9.72
C PHE A 249 -6.56 -10.54 8.95
N VAL A 250 -7.33 -11.18 8.05
CA VAL A 250 -8.38 -10.48 7.29
C VAL A 250 -9.53 -10.02 8.17
N GLN A 251 -9.82 -10.68 9.29
CA GLN A 251 -10.82 -10.20 10.27
C GLN A 251 -10.37 -8.93 10.97
N GLU A 252 -9.07 -8.85 11.31
CA GLU A 252 -8.48 -7.69 12.00
C GLU A 252 -8.24 -6.48 11.07
N LEU A 253 -8.21 -6.71 9.76
CA LEU A 253 -7.85 -5.73 8.74
C LEU A 253 -8.76 -4.49 8.75
N GLY A 254 -10.06 -4.65 9.03
CA GLY A 254 -10.98 -3.50 9.17
C GLY A 254 -10.63 -2.58 10.35
N ALA A 255 -10.23 -3.15 11.50
CA ALA A 255 -9.82 -2.37 12.66
C ALA A 255 -8.47 -1.68 12.43
N LEU A 256 -7.54 -2.36 11.75
CA LEU A 256 -6.28 -1.76 11.32
C LEU A 256 -6.53 -0.58 10.37
N THR A 257 -7.34 -0.78 9.35
CA THR A 257 -7.67 0.24 8.34
C THR A 257 -8.33 1.45 8.98
N THR A 258 -9.21 1.24 9.96
CA THR A 258 -9.83 2.33 10.73
C THR A 258 -8.78 3.16 11.49
N LYS A 259 -7.78 2.51 12.10
CA LYS A 259 -6.68 3.21 12.81
C LYS A 259 -5.83 4.02 11.82
N LEU A 260 -5.46 3.42 10.69
CA LEU A 260 -4.70 4.10 9.64
C LEU A 260 -5.48 5.28 9.05
N ASN A 261 -6.78 5.09 8.75
CA ASN A 261 -7.66 6.16 8.25
C ASN A 261 -7.70 7.37 9.20
N ARG A 262 -7.86 7.14 10.51
CA ARG A 262 -7.84 8.21 11.51
C ARG A 262 -6.49 8.95 11.57
N ALA A 263 -5.39 8.25 11.30
CA ALA A 263 -4.06 8.86 11.29
C ALA A 263 -3.82 9.73 10.05
N VAL A 264 -4.30 9.29 8.88
CA VAL A 264 -4.08 10.00 7.59
C VAL A 264 -5.11 11.10 7.33
N SER A 265 -6.33 10.96 7.85
CA SER A 265 -7.47 11.84 7.54
C SER A 265 -7.21 13.34 7.74
N PRO A 266 -6.45 13.81 8.76
CA PRO A 266 -6.15 15.24 8.90
C PRO A 266 -5.36 15.85 7.74
N VAL A 267 -4.64 15.04 6.96
CA VAL A 267 -3.76 15.50 5.88
C VAL A 267 -4.33 15.13 4.51
N VAL A 268 -4.79 13.90 4.36
CA VAL A 268 -5.20 13.31 3.07
C VAL A 268 -6.69 13.48 2.84
N GLY A 269 -7.50 13.62 3.90
CA GLY A 269 -8.96 13.67 3.79
C GLY A 269 -9.59 12.33 3.37
N GLY A 270 -10.91 12.33 3.24
CA GLY A 270 -11.69 11.18 2.79
C GLY A 270 -11.69 9.94 3.70
N LEU A 271 -12.48 8.95 3.29
CA LEU A 271 -12.45 7.60 3.84
C LEU A 271 -11.48 6.71 3.05
N MET A 272 -10.80 5.80 3.75
CA MET A 272 -9.95 4.79 3.12
C MET A 272 -10.77 3.88 2.20
N GLU A 273 -10.33 3.78 0.96
CA GLU A 273 -10.96 2.95 -0.06
C GLU A 273 -10.13 1.72 -0.39
N ARG A 274 -8.80 1.89 -0.42
CA ARG A 274 -7.86 0.81 -0.72
C ARG A 274 -6.63 0.90 0.18
N LEU A 275 -6.24 -0.24 0.72
CA LEU A 275 -4.96 -0.43 1.43
C LEU A 275 -4.20 -1.57 0.76
N VAL A 276 -2.90 -1.36 0.52
CA VAL A 276 -2.00 -2.40 0.00
C VAL A 276 -0.83 -2.56 0.95
N LEU A 277 -0.55 -3.80 1.33
CA LEU A 277 0.57 -4.22 2.17
C LEU A 277 1.44 -5.17 1.35
N ASP A 278 2.46 -4.61 0.72
CA ASP A 278 3.39 -5.32 -0.16
C ASP A 278 4.56 -5.86 0.65
N VAL A 279 4.77 -7.16 0.58
CA VAL A 279 5.80 -7.91 1.31
C VAL A 279 6.77 -8.55 0.32
N GLU A 280 7.99 -8.92 0.71
CA GLU A 280 9.00 -9.43 -0.24
C GLU A 280 8.52 -10.61 -1.11
N MET A 281 7.56 -11.40 -0.64
CA MET A 281 7.01 -12.52 -1.40
C MET A 281 5.68 -12.21 -2.12
N GLY A 282 5.01 -11.08 -1.92
CA GLY A 282 3.66 -10.86 -2.48
C GLY A 282 2.95 -9.68 -1.83
N SER A 283 1.62 -9.69 -1.77
CA SER A 283 0.89 -8.54 -1.22
C SER A 283 -0.46 -8.91 -0.64
N ILE A 284 -0.92 -8.12 0.32
CA ILE A 284 -2.26 -8.17 0.90
C ILE A 284 -3.00 -6.89 0.55
N TYR A 285 -4.23 -7.04 0.07
CA TYR A 285 -5.09 -5.95 -0.36
C TYR A 285 -6.30 -5.83 0.56
N TYR A 286 -6.76 -4.61 0.75
CA TYR A 286 -8.05 -4.27 1.33
C TYR A 286 -8.77 -3.34 0.36
N TYR A 287 -10.04 -3.61 0.10
CA TYR A 287 -10.93 -2.76 -0.69
C TYR A 287 -12.24 -2.55 0.04
N ARG A 288 -12.57 -1.30 0.37
CA ARG A 288 -13.85 -0.94 0.99
C ARG A 288 -14.97 -1.12 -0.03
N LEU A 289 -16.04 -1.81 0.35
CA LEU A 289 -17.27 -1.91 -0.45
C LEU A 289 -18.36 -0.99 0.12
N SER A 290 -18.53 -1.02 1.44
CA SER A 290 -19.49 -0.17 2.16
C SER A 290 -19.05 0.00 3.63
N ALA A 291 -19.87 0.66 4.45
CA ALA A 291 -19.54 0.86 5.86
C ALA A 291 -19.49 -0.49 6.61
N GLY A 292 -18.28 -0.89 7.02
CA GLY A 292 -18.06 -2.16 7.73
C GLY A 292 -18.01 -3.38 6.81
N GLU A 293 -17.96 -3.20 5.50
CA GLU A 293 -17.90 -4.26 4.50
C GLU A 293 -16.73 -4.04 3.55
N TYR A 294 -15.95 -5.09 3.31
CA TYR A 294 -14.75 -5.01 2.47
C TYR A 294 -14.36 -6.35 1.86
N LEU A 295 -13.54 -6.27 0.82
CA LEU A 295 -12.77 -7.40 0.31
C LEU A 295 -11.35 -7.34 0.87
N ALA A 296 -10.81 -8.51 1.17
CA ALA A 296 -9.39 -8.71 1.39
C ALA A 296 -8.86 -9.69 0.34
N GLY A 297 -7.69 -9.39 -0.24
CA GLY A 297 -7.06 -10.24 -1.24
C GLY A 297 -5.63 -10.56 -0.85
N VAL A 298 -5.09 -11.67 -1.34
CA VAL A 298 -3.67 -12.00 -1.17
C VAL A 298 -3.09 -12.54 -2.46
N THR A 299 -1.91 -12.03 -2.82
CA THR A 299 -0.96 -12.74 -3.68
C THR A 299 0.28 -13.12 -2.88
N ILE A 300 0.92 -14.22 -3.27
CA ILE A 300 2.12 -14.77 -2.63
C ILE A 300 3.26 -14.89 -3.65
N ASP A 301 3.16 -14.14 -4.75
CA ASP A 301 4.22 -13.99 -5.73
C ASP A 301 4.41 -12.50 -6.05
N GLN A 302 5.59 -11.96 -5.72
CA GLN A 302 5.92 -10.55 -5.92
C GLN A 302 5.82 -10.12 -7.39
N SER A 303 6.06 -11.04 -8.32
CA SER A 303 5.92 -10.76 -9.75
C SER A 303 4.48 -10.59 -10.21
N ARG A 304 3.51 -10.98 -9.37
CA ARG A 304 2.07 -10.95 -9.66
C ARG A 304 1.32 -9.84 -8.94
N VAL A 305 1.99 -9.05 -8.10
CA VAL A 305 1.37 -8.00 -7.27
C VAL A 305 0.48 -7.05 -8.08
N ARG A 306 0.95 -6.59 -9.23
CA ARG A 306 0.16 -5.71 -10.09
C ARG A 306 -1.10 -6.39 -10.64
N ALA A 307 -0.97 -7.61 -11.17
CA ALA A 307 -2.08 -8.35 -11.77
C ALA A 307 -3.14 -8.75 -10.73
N ALA A 308 -2.71 -9.09 -9.52
CA ALA A 308 -3.60 -9.38 -8.40
C ALA A 308 -4.38 -8.13 -7.95
N ASP A 309 -3.74 -6.96 -7.95
CA ASP A 309 -4.39 -5.69 -7.62
C ASP A 309 -5.41 -5.24 -8.68
N ASP A 310 -5.04 -5.36 -9.96
CA ASP A 310 -5.95 -5.20 -11.11
C ASP A 310 -7.23 -6.05 -10.91
N ARG A 311 -7.04 -7.32 -10.56
CA ARG A 311 -8.15 -8.26 -10.33
C ARG A 311 -8.97 -7.91 -9.09
N MET A 312 -8.33 -7.54 -7.99
CA MET A 312 -9.01 -7.12 -6.77
C MET A 312 -9.85 -5.86 -7.00
N SER A 313 -9.32 -4.89 -7.73
CA SER A 313 -10.07 -3.68 -8.09
C SER A 313 -11.28 -4.00 -8.96
N ALA A 314 -11.13 -4.89 -9.96
CA ALA A 314 -12.26 -5.32 -10.79
C ALA A 314 -13.36 -6.02 -9.97
N LEU A 315 -12.97 -6.91 -9.05
CA LEU A 315 -13.91 -7.59 -8.15
C LEU A 315 -14.58 -6.61 -7.17
N ALA A 316 -13.83 -5.64 -6.63
CA ALA A 316 -14.38 -4.61 -5.77
C ALA A 316 -15.43 -3.77 -6.50
N VAL A 317 -15.16 -3.37 -7.76
CA VAL A 317 -16.12 -2.64 -8.59
C VAL A 317 -17.38 -3.47 -8.86
N GLU A 318 -17.23 -4.77 -9.16
CA GLU A 318 -18.35 -5.68 -9.38
C GLU A 318 -19.26 -5.80 -8.14
N LEU A 319 -18.66 -5.85 -6.95
CA LEU A 319 -19.37 -6.09 -5.69
C LEU A 319 -19.77 -4.83 -4.94
N THR A 320 -19.25 -3.67 -5.32
CA THR A 320 -19.66 -2.39 -4.72
C THR A 320 -21.10 -2.10 -5.14
N PRO A 321 -22.04 -1.94 -4.20
CA PRO A 321 -23.40 -1.59 -4.56
C PRO A 321 -23.39 -0.28 -5.34
N ILE A 322 -23.93 -0.29 -6.57
CA ILE A 322 -24.25 0.95 -7.26
C ILE A 322 -25.29 1.65 -6.36
N GLY A 323 -24.96 2.85 -5.89
CA GLY A 323 -25.86 3.62 -5.03
C GLY A 323 -27.26 3.78 -5.65
N PRO A 324 -28.28 4.12 -4.84
CA PRO A 324 -29.65 4.31 -5.33
C PRO A 324 -29.77 5.35 -6.45
#